data_AF-A0A662H020-F1
#
_entry.id   AF-A0A662H020-F1
#
_cell.length_a   1.000
_cell.length_b   1.000
_cell.length_c   1.000
_cell.angle_alpha   90.00
_cell.angle_beta   90.00
_cell.angle_gamma   90.00
#
_symmetry.space_group_name_H-M   'P 1'
#
loop_
_entity.id
_entity.type
_entity.pdbx_description
1 polymer ?
#
loop_
_entity_poly.entity_id
_entity_poly.type
_entity_poly.pdbx_seq_one_letter_code
_entity_poly.pdbx_strand_id
1 'polypeptide(L)'
;MVLERNVVVKNWKRADLRLCLCSPSPYEVGFLNLALQILYSLWNEREDVLCERAFVNVLGGALSLESRRSLREFDVLAFSIHYEAELVGLVNMLRAAGIPPLARDRRPGEHPVLIAGGPVVTENPRPLERVFDCLFIGEVEDVSDELLDALKEASEAHSLGPLAVLAHVIVSL
;
A
#
# COMPACT_ATOMS: atom_id res chain seq x y z
N MET A 1 -12.38 19.97 7.95
CA MET A 1 -12.25 18.57 7.50
C MET A 1 -13.64 17.97 7.53
N VAL A 2 -14.17 17.58 6.36
CA VAL A 2 -15.48 16.93 6.28
C VAL A 2 -15.37 15.56 6.96
N LEU A 3 -16.38 15.18 7.74
CA LEU A 3 -16.42 13.90 8.43
C LEU A 3 -16.91 12.83 7.43
N GLU A 4 -16.00 12.00 6.93
CA GLU A 4 -16.35 10.89 6.04
C GLU A 4 -17.16 9.84 6.82
N ARG A 5 -18.25 9.34 6.23
CA ARG A 5 -19.05 8.25 6.80
C ARG A 5 -18.54 6.91 6.24
N ASN A 6 -18.69 5.82 7.01
CA ASN A 6 -18.21 4.47 6.68
C ASN A 6 -16.69 4.28 6.76
N VAL A 7 -16.05 5.03 7.66
CA VAL A 7 -14.67 4.78 8.02
C VAL A 7 -14.59 3.57 8.95
N VAL A 8 -13.75 2.58 8.63
CA VAL A 8 -13.46 1.42 9.46
C VAL A 8 -12.24 1.77 10.32
N VAL A 9 -12.41 1.72 11.64
CA VAL A 9 -11.31 2.00 12.58
C VAL A 9 -11.11 0.75 13.44
N LYS A 10 -10.01 0.03 13.19
CA LYS A 10 -9.61 -1.13 13.98
C LYS A 10 -8.59 -0.77 15.05
N ASN A 11 -8.45 -1.62 16.06
CA ASN A 11 -7.47 -1.40 17.11
C ASN A 11 -6.06 -1.72 16.60
N TRP A 12 -5.23 -0.68 16.47
CA TRP A 12 -3.84 -0.78 16.02
C TRP A 12 -3.02 -1.90 16.67
N LYS A 13 -3.16 -2.10 17.98
CA LYS A 13 -2.36 -3.09 18.74
C LYS A 13 -2.85 -4.53 18.58
N ARG A 14 -4.06 -4.73 18.04
CA ARG A 14 -4.66 -6.06 17.84
C ARG A 14 -4.55 -6.55 16.41
N ALA A 15 -4.20 -5.69 15.47
CA ALA A 15 -3.96 -6.07 14.10
C ALA A 15 -2.58 -6.71 13.98
N ASP A 16 -2.55 -7.88 13.36
CA ASP A 16 -1.33 -8.63 13.07
C ASP A 16 -0.65 -8.08 11.81
N LEU A 17 -1.43 -7.57 10.85
CA LEU A 17 -0.94 -6.89 9.66
C LEU A 17 -1.57 -5.50 9.54
N ARG A 18 -0.73 -4.48 9.40
CA ARG A 18 -1.15 -3.07 9.25
C ARG A 18 -0.77 -2.55 7.88
N LEU A 19 -1.77 -2.36 7.05
CA LEU A 19 -1.67 -1.85 5.68
C LEU A 19 -2.14 -0.40 5.60
N CYS A 20 -1.51 0.35 4.71
CA CYS A 20 -2.06 1.60 4.23
C CYS A 20 -2.21 1.57 2.70
N LEU A 21 -3.46 1.66 2.23
CA LEU A 21 -3.82 1.87 0.83
C LEU A 21 -3.55 3.32 0.45
N CYS A 22 -2.48 3.52 -0.30
CA CYS A 22 -2.00 4.83 -0.70
C CYS A 22 -2.50 5.15 -2.12
N SER A 23 -3.26 6.24 -2.24
CA SER A 23 -3.55 6.85 -3.53
C SER A 23 -2.56 8.00 -3.78
N PRO A 24 -1.73 7.92 -4.83
CA PRO A 24 -0.85 9.01 -5.20
C PRO A 24 -1.60 10.19 -5.85
N SER A 25 -2.92 10.09 -6.00
CA SER A 25 -3.80 11.14 -6.49
C SER A 25 -4.43 11.95 -5.35
N PRO A 26 -4.87 13.20 -5.62
CA PRO A 26 -5.67 13.97 -4.66
C PRO A 26 -6.90 13.20 -4.20
N TYR A 27 -7.32 13.38 -2.95
CA TYR A 27 -8.46 12.68 -2.36
C TYR A 27 -9.73 12.72 -3.22
N GLU A 28 -10.02 13.86 -3.84
CA GLU A 28 -11.20 14.06 -4.68
C GLU A 28 -11.21 13.14 -5.91
N VAL A 29 -10.04 12.72 -6.38
CA VAL A 29 -9.86 11.78 -7.49
C VAL A 29 -9.72 10.36 -6.95
N GLY A 30 -8.85 10.16 -5.95
CA GLY A 30 -8.57 8.85 -5.37
C GLY A 30 -9.78 8.22 -4.68
N PHE A 31 -10.67 9.00 -4.07
CA PHE A 31 -11.90 8.49 -3.47
C PHE A 31 -12.86 7.90 -4.51
N LEU A 32 -12.82 8.37 -5.76
CA LEU A 32 -13.63 7.86 -6.87
C LEU A 32 -13.05 6.57 -7.49
N ASN A 33 -11.89 6.12 -7.02
CA ASN A 33 -11.24 4.90 -7.49
C ASN A 33 -11.94 3.67 -6.91
N LEU A 34 -12.66 2.93 -7.76
CA LEU A 34 -13.40 1.74 -7.34
C LEU A 34 -12.48 0.64 -6.78
N ALA A 35 -11.31 0.41 -7.39
CA ALA A 35 -10.37 -0.60 -6.90
C ALA A 35 -9.91 -0.29 -5.48
N LEU A 36 -9.66 0.99 -5.17
CA LEU A 36 -9.30 1.41 -3.81
C LEU A 36 -10.44 1.16 -2.82
N GLN A 37 -11.70 1.41 -3.20
CA GLN A 37 -12.87 1.16 -2.36
C GLN A 37 -13.09 -0.34 -2.12
N ILE A 38 -12.95 -1.17 -3.16
CA ILE A 38 -13.07 -2.63 -3.07
C ILE A 38 -11.98 -3.17 -2.14
N LEU A 39 -10.72 -2.81 -2.38
CA LEU A 39 -9.59 -3.23 -1.55
C LEU A 39 -9.75 -2.81 -0.09
N TYR A 40 -10.17 -1.56 0.13
CA TYR A 40 -10.38 -1.05 1.48
C TYR A 40 -11.48 -1.81 2.22
N SER A 41 -12.57 -2.19 1.54
CA SER A 41 -13.62 -3.02 2.12
C SER A 41 -13.10 -4.43 2.39
N LEU A 42 -12.59 -5.09 1.35
CA LEU A 42 -12.16 -6.49 1.37
C LEU A 42 -11.09 -6.75 2.44
N TRP A 43 -10.06 -5.91 2.51
CA TRP A 43 -8.99 -6.10 3.50
C TRP A 43 -9.45 -5.77 4.92
N ASN A 44 -10.44 -4.89 5.08
CA ASN A 44 -11.03 -4.62 6.38
C ASN A 44 -12.09 -5.66 6.80
N GLU A 45 -12.49 -6.61 5.95
CA GLU A 45 -13.35 -7.73 6.38
C GLU A 45 -12.59 -8.75 7.23
N ARG A 46 -11.26 -8.86 7.05
CA ARG A 46 -10.40 -9.74 7.87
C ARG A 46 -10.14 -9.17 9.26
N GLU A 47 -10.44 -9.92 10.33
CA GLU A 47 -10.27 -9.42 11.71
C GLU A 47 -8.81 -9.12 12.09
N ASP A 48 -7.86 -9.86 11.52
CA ASP A 48 -6.42 -9.76 11.80
C ASP A 48 -5.70 -8.66 11.00
N VAL A 49 -6.39 -8.05 10.04
CA VAL A 49 -5.83 -7.02 9.15
C VAL A 49 -6.42 -5.65 9.47
N LEU A 50 -5.55 -4.65 9.63
CA LEU A 50 -5.94 -3.24 9.69
C LEU A 50 -5.54 -2.58 8.37
N CYS A 51 -6.52 -2.03 7.66
CA CYS A 51 -6.27 -1.31 6.43
C CYS A 51 -6.76 0.14 6.56
N GLU A 52 -5.83 1.09 6.47
CA GLU A 52 -6.11 2.52 6.44
C GLU A 52 -5.80 3.11 5.05
N ARG A 53 -6.17 4.36 4.78
CA ARG A 53 -5.98 5.02 3.49
C ARG A 53 -5.11 6.25 3.63
N ALA A 54 -4.37 6.59 2.57
CA ALA A 54 -3.61 7.83 2.49
C ALA A 54 -3.68 8.44 1.10
N PHE A 55 -3.66 9.78 1.03
CA PHE A 55 -3.79 10.54 -0.22
C PHE A 55 -2.75 11.65 -0.25
N VAL A 56 -2.20 11.95 -1.43
CA VAL A 56 -1.07 12.89 -1.59
C VAL A 56 -1.35 14.30 -1.02
N ASN A 57 -2.59 14.79 -1.08
CA ASN A 57 -2.96 16.13 -0.64
C ASN A 57 -3.57 16.19 0.77
N VAL A 58 -3.79 15.04 1.42
CA VAL A 58 -4.42 14.97 2.75
C VAL A 58 -3.35 14.78 3.81
N LEU A 59 -3.40 15.59 4.87
CA LEU A 59 -2.44 15.54 5.99
C LEU A 59 -0.96 15.57 5.52
N GLY A 60 -0.70 16.31 4.43
CA GLY A 60 0.62 16.44 3.83
C GLY A 60 1.13 15.19 3.10
N GLY A 61 0.28 14.19 2.85
CA GLY A 61 0.66 12.94 2.18
C GLY A 61 1.54 12.00 3.02
N ALA A 62 1.70 12.31 4.31
CA ALA A 62 2.60 11.58 5.22
C ALA A 62 1.85 10.78 6.30
N LEU A 63 0.54 11.00 6.45
CA LEU A 63 -0.28 10.40 7.48
C LEU A 63 -1.50 9.68 6.88
N SER A 64 -1.93 8.61 7.55
CA SER A 64 -3.17 7.93 7.23
C SER A 64 -4.40 8.79 7.57
N LEU A 65 -5.49 8.56 6.86
CA LEU A 65 -6.72 9.32 6.98
C LEU A 65 -7.47 9.00 8.28
N GLU A 66 -7.51 7.71 8.64
CA GLU A 66 -8.32 7.16 9.71
C GLU A 66 -7.75 7.50 11.09
N SER A 67 -6.49 7.13 11.33
CA SER A 67 -5.86 7.28 12.64
C SER A 67 -4.80 8.39 12.70
N ARG A 68 -4.48 9.04 11.58
CA ARG A 68 -3.41 10.05 11.46
C ARG A 68 -2.03 9.52 11.85
N ARG A 69 -1.78 8.25 11.57
CA ARG A 69 -0.48 7.61 11.82
C ARG A 69 0.49 7.85 10.68
N SER A 70 1.77 7.92 11.00
CA SER A 70 2.79 8.05 9.97
C SER A 70 2.78 6.82 9.07
N LEU A 71 2.91 7.02 7.75
CA LEU A 71 3.05 5.92 6.79
C LEU A 71 4.24 5.00 7.12
N ARG A 72 5.24 5.50 7.85
CA ARG A 72 6.39 4.71 8.30
C ARG A 72 6.05 3.70 9.40
N GLU A 73 4.94 3.87 10.10
CA GLU A 73 4.52 2.97 11.20
C GLU A 73 3.76 1.73 10.69
N PHE A 74 3.38 1.70 9.42
CA PHE A 74 2.69 0.56 8.82
C PHE A 74 3.67 -0.54 8.45
N ASP A 75 3.18 -1.77 8.36
CA ASP A 75 3.96 -2.92 7.91
C ASP A 75 4.10 -2.89 6.38
N VAL A 76 3.04 -2.43 5.71
CA VAL A 76 2.94 -2.41 4.24
C VAL A 76 2.26 -1.13 3.76
N LEU A 77 2.82 -0.52 2.71
CA LEU A 77 2.13 0.51 1.93
C LEU A 77 1.77 -0.05 0.56
N ALA A 78 0.48 -0.13 0.28
CA ALA A 78 -0.06 -0.64 -0.96
C ALA A 78 -0.52 0.52 -1.86
N PHE A 79 0.14 0.70 -2.99
CA PHE A 79 -0.15 1.76 -3.94
C PHE A 79 -0.99 1.26 -5.10
N SER A 80 -2.07 1.98 -5.40
CA SER A 80 -2.88 1.74 -6.60
C SER A 80 -2.59 2.84 -7.63
N ILE A 81 -1.91 2.50 -8.72
CA ILE A 81 -1.40 3.45 -9.72
C ILE A 81 -2.17 3.28 -11.02
N HIS A 82 -2.99 4.27 -11.34
CA HIS A 82 -3.89 4.27 -12.50
C HIS A 82 -3.34 5.03 -13.70
N TYR A 83 -2.52 6.06 -13.44
CA TYR A 83 -1.94 6.90 -14.49
C TYR A 83 -0.48 7.23 -14.18
N GLU A 84 0.35 7.38 -15.19
CA GLU A 84 1.79 7.64 -15.02
C GLU A 84 2.06 8.98 -14.33
N ALA A 85 1.17 9.95 -14.48
CA ALA A 85 1.23 11.23 -13.80
C ALA A 85 1.20 11.08 -12.26
N GLU A 86 0.62 9.99 -11.75
CA GLU A 86 0.53 9.70 -10.30
C GLU A 86 1.90 9.33 -9.70
N LEU A 87 2.89 8.95 -10.51
CA LEU A 87 4.24 8.63 -10.02
C LEU A 87 4.91 9.81 -9.32
N VAL A 88 4.56 11.04 -9.70
CA VAL A 88 5.04 12.25 -9.00
C VAL A 88 4.43 12.32 -7.59
N GLY A 89 3.14 12.02 -7.47
CA GLY A 89 2.43 11.98 -6.19
C GLY A 89 2.99 10.91 -5.26
N LEU A 90 3.31 9.73 -5.81
CA LEU A 90 3.97 8.63 -5.09
C LEU A 90 5.28 9.11 -4.44
N VAL A 91 6.17 9.71 -5.23
CA VAL A 91 7.47 10.19 -4.74
C VAL A 91 7.28 11.28 -3.68
N ASN A 92 6.28 12.16 -3.83
CA ASN A 92 5.96 13.18 -2.84
C ASN A 92 5.50 12.58 -1.51
N MET A 93 4.62 11.56 -1.54
CA MET A 93 4.16 10.87 -0.33
C MET A 93 5.32 10.19 0.40
N LEU A 94 6.17 9.45 -0.32
CA LEU A 94 7.33 8.79 0.28
C LEU A 94 8.28 9.80 0.94
N ARG A 95 8.58 10.91 0.26
CA ARG A 95 9.41 11.99 0.82
C ARG A 95 8.78 12.63 2.05
N ALA A 96 7.48 12.91 2.01
CA ALA A 96 6.76 13.52 3.13
C ALA A 96 6.73 12.61 4.36
N ALA A 97 6.64 11.28 4.16
CA ALA A 97 6.71 10.29 5.22
C ALA A 97 8.14 9.96 5.69
N GLY A 98 9.17 10.54 5.05
CA GLY A 98 10.58 10.22 5.35
C GLY A 98 10.99 8.81 4.94
N ILE A 99 10.34 8.24 3.92
CA ILE A 99 10.64 6.93 3.35
C ILE A 99 11.50 7.12 2.09
N PRO A 100 12.66 6.46 1.97
CA PRO A 100 13.48 6.51 0.76
C PRO A 100 12.70 6.02 -0.48
N PRO A 101 12.65 6.81 -1.58
CA PRO A 101 11.90 6.42 -2.77
C PRO A 101 12.45 5.19 -3.49
N LEU A 102 13.76 4.95 -3.43
CA LEU A 102 14.39 3.82 -4.11
C LEU A 102 14.48 2.63 -3.16
N ALA A 103 14.17 1.43 -3.67
CA ALA A 103 14.16 0.19 -2.90
C ALA A 103 15.50 -0.11 -2.23
N ARG A 104 16.60 0.06 -2.97
CA ARG A 104 17.98 -0.12 -2.47
C ARG A 104 18.35 0.74 -1.26
N ASP A 105 17.65 1.86 -1.05
CA ASP A 105 17.91 2.80 0.04
C ASP A 105 17.03 2.50 1.28
N ARG A 106 16.08 1.57 1.17
CA ARG A 106 15.24 1.09 2.28
C ARG A 106 15.87 -0.12 2.95
N ARG A 107 15.64 -0.23 4.26
CA ARG A 107 16.13 -1.32 5.12
C ARG A 107 14.95 -2.17 5.62
N PRO A 108 14.98 -3.51 5.46
CA PRO A 108 13.97 -4.41 6.03
C PRO A 108 13.83 -4.19 7.54
N GLY A 109 12.58 -4.16 8.03
CA GLY A 109 12.26 -3.93 9.45
C GLY A 109 12.35 -2.48 9.94
N GLU A 110 12.88 -1.57 9.12
CA GLU A 110 12.85 -0.13 9.44
C GLU A 110 11.89 0.70 8.58
N HIS A 111 11.51 0.14 7.43
CA HIS A 111 10.62 0.76 6.46
C HIS A 111 9.53 -0.24 6.08
N PRO A 112 8.31 0.23 5.76
CA PRO A 112 7.25 -0.64 5.27
C PRO A 112 7.65 -1.30 3.96
N VAL A 113 7.09 -2.49 3.71
CA VAL A 113 7.10 -3.10 2.38
C VAL A 113 6.25 -2.24 1.45
N LEU A 114 6.81 -1.83 0.31
CA LEU A 114 6.08 -1.12 -0.74
C LEU A 114 5.60 -2.12 -1.79
N ILE A 115 4.29 -2.26 -1.90
CA ILE A 115 3.65 -3.01 -2.99
C ILE A 115 2.86 -2.05 -3.89
N ALA A 116 2.88 -2.27 -5.20
CA ALA A 116 2.02 -1.54 -6.13
C ALA A 116 1.23 -2.47 -7.04
N GLY A 117 0.03 -2.03 -7.39
CA GLY A 117 -0.78 -2.60 -8.46
C GLY A 117 -1.47 -1.51 -9.27
N GLY A 118 -2.32 -1.93 -10.20
CA GLY A 118 -3.09 -1.05 -11.09
C GLY A 118 -2.56 -1.03 -12.53
N PRO A 119 -3.29 -0.37 -13.44
CA PRO A 119 -3.02 -0.41 -14.89
C PRO A 119 -1.57 -0.12 -15.28
N VAL A 120 -0.96 0.93 -14.73
CA VAL A 120 0.43 1.31 -15.04
C VAL A 120 1.42 0.22 -14.66
N VAL A 121 1.18 -0.45 -13.53
CA VAL A 121 2.02 -1.55 -13.04
C VAL A 121 1.87 -2.77 -13.95
N THR A 122 0.64 -3.11 -14.32
CA THR A 122 0.31 -4.24 -15.20
C THR A 122 0.87 -4.05 -16.61
N GLU A 123 0.80 -2.82 -17.15
CA GLU A 123 1.24 -2.51 -18.51
C GLU A 123 2.76 -2.55 -18.65
N ASN A 124 3.50 -1.99 -17.69
CA ASN A 124 4.96 -1.97 -17.72
C ASN A 124 5.58 -1.92 -16.31
N PRO A 125 5.82 -3.09 -15.67
CA PRO A 125 6.32 -3.15 -14.30
C PRO A 125 7.79 -2.73 -14.17
N ARG A 126 8.61 -2.95 -15.20
CA ARG A 126 10.09 -2.82 -15.12
C ARG A 126 10.61 -1.48 -14.60
N PRO A 127 10.06 -0.31 -14.99
CA PRO A 127 10.52 0.98 -14.45
C PRO A 127 10.27 1.12 -12.95
N LEU A 128 9.24 0.43 -12.43
CA LEU A 128 8.76 0.56 -11.05
C LEU A 128 9.47 -0.38 -10.08
N GLU A 129 10.16 -1.42 -10.56
CA GLU A 129 10.94 -2.36 -9.74
C GLU A 129 12.04 -1.66 -8.91
N ARG A 130 12.53 -0.50 -9.35
CA ARG A 130 13.52 0.29 -8.59
C ARG A 130 12.92 1.01 -7.39
N VAL A 131 11.60 1.17 -7.37
CA VAL A 131 10.85 1.96 -6.38
C VAL A 131 10.10 1.05 -5.44
N PHE A 132 9.46 -0.01 -5.94
CA PHE A 132 8.65 -0.94 -5.14
C PHE A 132 9.40 -2.21 -4.80
N ASP A 133 9.08 -2.79 -3.65
CA ASP A 133 9.62 -4.08 -3.23
C ASP A 133 8.90 -5.24 -3.93
N CYS A 134 7.60 -5.05 -4.18
CA CYS A 134 6.77 -6.00 -4.92
C CYS A 134 5.80 -5.28 -5.88
N LEU A 135 5.52 -5.89 -7.01
CA LEU A 135 4.52 -5.42 -7.99
C LEU A 135 3.48 -6.52 -8.18
N PHE A 136 2.21 -6.17 -8.02
CA PHE A 136 1.08 -7.07 -8.19
C PHE A 136 0.47 -6.92 -9.59
N ILE A 137 0.27 -8.04 -10.27
CA ILE A 137 -0.23 -8.12 -11.64
C ILE A 137 -1.49 -9.01 -11.67
N GLY A 138 -2.63 -8.41 -12.03
CA GLY A 138 -3.91 -9.10 -12.17
C GLY A 138 -5.00 -8.51 -11.27
N GLU A 139 -6.05 -9.29 -11.07
CA GLU A 139 -7.17 -8.99 -10.16
C GLU A 139 -6.85 -9.57 -8.78
N VAL A 140 -7.08 -8.79 -7.73
CA VAL A 140 -6.65 -9.11 -6.37
C VAL A 140 -7.72 -9.84 -5.59
N GLU A 141 -8.98 -9.68 -5.98
CA GLU A 141 -10.16 -10.20 -5.30
C GLU A 141 -10.10 -11.72 -5.09
N ASP A 142 -9.64 -12.46 -6.10
CA ASP A 142 -9.56 -13.93 -6.06
C ASP A 142 -8.37 -14.46 -5.23
N VAL A 143 -7.34 -13.63 -5.00
CA VAL A 143 -6.09 -14.02 -4.34
C VAL A 143 -5.78 -13.15 -3.11
N SER A 144 -6.78 -12.41 -2.63
CA SER A 144 -6.59 -11.40 -1.58
C SER A 144 -6.13 -12.03 -0.27
N ASP A 145 -6.72 -13.16 0.14
CA ASP A 145 -6.35 -13.83 1.39
C ASP A 145 -4.92 -14.37 1.34
N GLU A 146 -4.54 -15.01 0.23
CA GLU A 146 -3.18 -15.52 -0.01
C GLU A 146 -2.15 -14.38 -0.01
N LEU A 147 -2.49 -13.24 -0.64
CA LEU A 147 -1.64 -12.06 -0.65
C LEU A 147 -1.46 -11.48 0.75
N LEU A 148 -2.54 -11.35 1.53
CA LEU A 148 -2.48 -10.80 2.89
C LEU A 148 -1.68 -11.71 3.83
N ASP A 149 -1.84 -13.03 3.72
CA ASP A 149 -1.07 -14.00 4.51
C ASP A 149 0.43 -13.91 4.15
N ALA A 150 0.77 -13.83 2.87
CA ALA A 150 2.15 -13.67 2.42
C ALA A 150 2.76 -12.32 2.84
N LEU A 151 1.99 -11.23 2.81
CA LEU A 151 2.43 -9.92 3.28
C LEU A 151 2.68 -9.91 4.80
N LYS A 152 1.83 -10.60 5.56
CA LYS A 152 2.00 -10.80 7.01
C LYS A 152 3.30 -11.56 7.29
N GLU A 153 3.49 -12.71 6.66
CA GLU A 153 4.72 -13.50 6.82
C GLU A 153 5.97 -12.71 6.38
N ALA A 154 5.88 -11.96 5.28
CA ALA A 154 6.98 -11.14 4.79
C ALA A 154 7.37 -10.02 5.76
N SER A 155 6.38 -9.38 6.39
CA SER A 155 6.59 -8.37 7.43
C SER A 155 7.28 -8.99 8.66
N GLU A 156 6.75 -10.10 9.18
CA GLU A 156 7.30 -10.78 10.36
C GLU A 156 8.73 -11.30 10.13
N ALA A 157 8.98 -11.88 8.96
CA ALA A 157 10.29 -12.41 8.58
C ALA A 157 11.27 -11.32 8.10
N HIS A 158 10.79 -10.10 7.87
CA HIS A 158 11.54 -9.02 7.22
C HIS A 158 12.18 -9.46 5.89
N SER A 159 11.43 -10.26 5.12
CA SER A 159 11.92 -10.93 3.90
C SER A 159 10.81 -10.98 2.85
N LEU A 160 11.15 -10.75 1.59
CA LEU A 160 10.21 -10.83 0.48
C LEU A 160 9.99 -12.27 -0.03
N GLY A 161 10.65 -13.26 0.58
CA GLY A 161 10.56 -14.67 0.20
C GLY A 161 9.11 -15.21 0.11
N PRO A 162 8.24 -14.94 1.10
CA PRO A 162 6.84 -15.37 1.06
C PRO A 162 6.03 -14.78 -0.10
N LEU A 163 6.42 -13.61 -0.61
CA LEU A 163 5.75 -12.96 -1.75
C LEU A 163 6.22 -13.53 -3.09
N ALA A 164 7.45 -14.05 -3.15
CA ALA A 164 8.05 -14.58 -4.39
C ALA A 164 7.40 -15.87 -4.90
N VAL A 165 6.60 -16.55 -4.08
CA VAL A 165 5.89 -17.78 -4.49
C VAL A 165 4.54 -17.51 -5.14
N LEU A 166 4.03 -16.29 -5.05
CA LEU A 166 2.73 -15.91 -5.62
C LEU A 166 2.88 -15.62 -7.12
N ALA A 167 2.09 -16.29 -7.95
CA ALA A 167 2.15 -16.15 -9.41
C ALA A 167 1.86 -14.72 -9.91
N HIS A 168 1.10 -13.95 -9.12
CA HIS A 168 0.68 -12.58 -9.42
C HIS A 168 1.67 -11.52 -8.92
N VAL A 169 2.75 -11.91 -8.24
CA VAL A 169 3.68 -10.97 -7.61
C VAL A 169 5.05 -11.05 -8.26
N ILE A 170 5.53 -9.90 -8.73
CA ILE A 170 6.91 -9.70 -9.16
C ILE A 170 7.65 -9.08 -7.99
N VAL A 171 8.63 -9.80 -7.44
CA VAL A 171 9.52 -9.29 -6.38
C VAL A 171 10.70 -8.57 -7.04
N SER A 172 10.95 -7.34 -6.61
CA SER A 172 12.09 -6.55 -7.07
C SER A 172 13.38 -7.03 -6.39
N LEU A 173 14.42 -7.29 -7.17
CA LEU A 173 15.74 -7.75 -6.71
C LEU A 173 16.70 -6.60 -6.40
#